data_AF-A0A7W9SVT9-F1
#
_entry.id   AF-A0A7W9SVT9-F1
#
_cell.length_a   1.000
_cell.length_b   1.000
_cell.length_c   1.000
_cell.angle_alpha   90.00
_cell.angle_beta   90.00
_cell.angle_gamma   90.00
#
_symmetry.space_group_name_H-M   'P 1'
#
loop_
_entity.id
_entity.type
_entity.pdbx_description
1 polymer ?
#
loop_
_entity_poly.entity_id
_entity_poly.type
_entity_poly.pdbx_seq_one_letter_code
_entity_poly.pdbx_strand_id
1 'polypeptide(L)'
;MSAYKLFFQDVYLGEVTMGEAEFPRHVGEFVPTTTPCESALCRRLHAYLALTRQEAVDEDPNVDYSEYEDLIDSEDWVLADTEGRRLPISSPAYGLDGELIWC
;
A
#
# COMPACT_ATOMS: atom_id res chain seq x y z
N MET A 1 -0.08 1.77 -19.55
CA MET A 1 -0.09 1.96 -18.09
C MET A 1 0.19 0.61 -17.47
N SER A 2 1.15 0.55 -16.55
CA SER A 2 1.48 -0.70 -15.85
C SER A 2 0.53 -0.85 -14.66
N ALA A 3 -0.07 -2.03 -14.52
CA ALA A 3 -0.92 -2.37 -13.38
C ALA A 3 -0.20 -3.38 -12.50
N TYR A 4 -0.26 -3.15 -11.19
CA TYR A 4 0.31 -3.99 -10.17
C TYR A 4 -0.77 -4.44 -9.20
N LYS A 5 -0.49 -5.52 -8.48
CA LYS A 5 -1.31 -6.00 -7.37
C LYS A 5 -0.51 -5.87 -6.08
N LEU A 6 -1.07 -5.20 -5.08
CA LEU A 6 -0.45 -5.03 -3.77
C LEU A 6 -0.75 -6.23 -2.88
N PHE A 7 0.29 -6.74 -2.25
CA PHE A 7 0.24 -7.84 -1.30
C PHE A 7 1.00 -7.52 -0.02
N PHE A 8 0.56 -8.15 1.06
CA PHE A 8 1.36 -8.39 2.25
C PHE A 8 1.43 -9.91 2.44
N GLN A 9 2.62 -10.50 2.36
CA GLN A 9 2.81 -11.95 2.28
C GLN A 9 2.02 -12.59 1.10
N ASP A 10 0.90 -13.25 1.41
CA ASP A 10 -0.04 -13.86 0.47
C ASP A 10 -1.41 -13.15 0.44
N VAL A 11 -1.61 -12.13 1.27
CA VAL A 11 -2.86 -11.37 1.37
C VAL A 11 -2.92 -10.33 0.27
N TYR A 12 -3.91 -10.46 -0.62
CA TYR A 12 -4.19 -9.49 -1.67
C TYR A 12 -4.97 -8.27 -1.12
N LEU A 13 -4.47 -7.07 -1.38
CA LEU A 13 -5.02 -5.82 -0.81
C LEU A 13 -5.67 -4.90 -1.85
N GLY A 14 -5.28 -5.00 -3.12
CA GLY A 14 -5.84 -4.19 -4.20
C GLY A 14 -4.92 -4.03 -5.39
N GLU A 15 -5.35 -3.21 -6.33
CA GLU A 15 -4.59 -2.91 -7.56
C GLU A 15 -3.96 -1.52 -7.47
N VAL A 16 -2.75 -1.39 -8.03
CA VAL A 16 -2.04 -0.12 -8.17
C VAL A 16 -1.84 0.14 -9.66
N THR A 17 -2.41 1.23 -10.17
CA THR A 17 -2.17 1.68 -11.55
C THR A 17 -1.07 2.71 -11.56
N MET A 18 0.09 2.37 -12.13
CA MET A 18 1.26 3.25 -12.15
C MET A 18 0.99 4.52 -12.96
N GLY A 19 1.24 5.65 -12.32
CA GLY A 19 1.18 6.99 -12.91
C GLY A 19 2.54 7.44 -13.47
N GLU A 20 2.78 8.75 -13.45
CA GLU A 20 4.08 9.33 -13.82
C GLU A 20 5.12 9.00 -12.74
N ALA A 21 6.22 8.32 -13.11
CA ALA A 21 7.27 7.97 -12.16
C ALA A 21 8.41 9.01 -12.18
N GLU A 22 8.81 9.50 -11.01
CA GLU A 22 10.01 10.32 -10.83
C GLU A 22 11.07 9.51 -10.08
N PHE A 23 12.05 8.95 -10.81
CA PHE A 23 13.10 8.15 -10.20
C PHE A 23 13.77 8.87 -9.00
N PRO A 24 13.90 8.22 -7.82
CA PRO A 24 13.69 6.79 -7.55
C PRO A 24 12.28 6.40 -7.08
N ARG A 25 11.33 7.36 -7.00
CA ARG A 25 9.99 7.14 -6.47
C ARG A 25 9.01 6.79 -7.57
N HIS A 26 8.29 5.70 -7.35
CA HIS A 26 7.15 5.33 -8.18
C HIS A 26 5.87 5.74 -7.47
N VAL A 27 4.90 6.22 -8.24
CA VAL A 27 3.58 6.61 -7.74
C VAL A 27 2.49 5.96 -8.58
N GLY A 28 1.34 5.71 -7.95
CA GLY A 28 0.23 5.07 -8.63
C GLY A 28 -1.08 5.17 -7.87
N GLU A 29 -2.17 5.14 -8.61
CA GLU A 29 -3.51 5.12 -8.04
C GLU A 29 -3.78 3.74 -7.43
N PHE A 30 -4.06 3.69 -6.13
CA PHE A 30 -4.41 2.46 -5.43
C PHE A 30 -5.92 2.30 -5.31
N VAL A 31 -6.43 1.16 -5.79
CA VAL A 31 -7.82 0.75 -5.68
C VAL A 31 -7.89 -0.47 -4.75
N PRO A 32 -8.43 -0.34 -3.53
CA PRO A 32 -8.57 -1.46 -2.60
C PRO A 32 -9.40 -2.60 -3.20
N THR A 33 -9.07 -3.84 -2.85
CA THR A 33 -9.89 -4.99 -3.24
C THR A 33 -11.30 -4.88 -2.65
N THR A 34 -12.29 -5.33 -3.42
CA THR A 34 -13.68 -5.51 -2.96
C THR A 34 -13.92 -6.88 -2.35
N THR A 35 -12.89 -7.74 -2.36
CA THR A 35 -12.97 -9.08 -1.79
C THR A 35 -13.11 -8.98 -0.26
N PRO A 36 -14.11 -9.63 0.36
CA PRO A 36 -14.30 -9.55 1.80
C PRO A 36 -13.06 -9.99 2.59
N CYS A 37 -12.62 -9.16 3.54
CA CYS A 37 -11.56 -9.51 4.48
C CYS A 37 -12.06 -10.42 5.58
N GLU A 38 -11.90 -11.73 5.40
CA GLU A 38 -12.31 -12.72 6.39
C GLU A 38 -11.32 -12.83 7.57
N SER A 39 -10.02 -12.62 7.33
CA SER A 39 -8.98 -12.74 8.36
C SER A 39 -8.78 -11.45 9.17
N ALA A 40 -8.33 -11.61 10.42
CA ALA A 40 -7.96 -10.47 11.28
C ALA A 40 -6.79 -9.67 10.68
N LEU A 41 -5.82 -10.36 10.08
CA LEU A 41 -4.69 -9.74 9.37
C LEU A 41 -5.17 -8.88 8.19
N CYS A 42 -6.07 -9.39 7.34
CA CYS A 42 -6.61 -8.62 6.21
C CYS A 42 -7.30 -7.33 6.69
N ARG A 43 -8.17 -7.42 7.71
CA ARG A 43 -8.82 -6.23 8.27
C ARG A 43 -7.81 -5.22 8.83
N ARG A 44 -6.78 -5.70 9.50
CA ARG A 44 -5.70 -4.86 10.05
C ARG A 44 -4.90 -4.17 8.95
N LEU A 45 -4.57 -4.88 7.86
CA LEU A 45 -3.87 -4.33 6.71
C LEU A 45 -4.69 -3.24 6.00
N HIS A 46 -6.00 -3.46 5.81
CA HIS A 46 -6.87 -2.44 5.23
C HIS A 46 -7.03 -1.22 6.15
N ALA A 47 -7.11 -1.42 7.47
CA ALA A 47 -7.13 -0.31 8.43
C ALA A 47 -5.82 0.49 8.37
N TYR A 48 -4.68 -0.19 8.31
CA TYR A 48 -3.37 0.43 8.14
C TYR A 48 -3.30 1.29 6.87
N LEU A 49 -3.67 0.74 5.71
CA LEU A 49 -3.66 1.47 4.44
C LEU A 49 -4.60 2.69 4.45
N ALA A 50 -5.77 2.56 5.08
CA ALA A 50 -6.70 3.68 5.23
C ALA A 50 -6.11 4.78 6.13
N LEU A 51 -5.46 4.38 7.22
CA LEU A 51 -4.80 5.28 8.18
C LEU A 51 -3.64 6.04 7.52
N THR A 52 -2.76 5.35 6.79
CA THR A 52 -1.66 5.97 6.06
C THR A 52 -2.13 6.93 4.97
N ARG A 53 -3.27 6.62 4.34
CA ARG A 53 -3.88 7.55 3.37
C ARG A 53 -4.46 8.78 4.06
N GLN A 54 -5.09 8.58 5.21
CA GLN A 54 -5.66 9.68 5.99
C GLN A 54 -4.57 10.65 6.46
N GLU A 55 -3.46 10.15 7.04
CA GLU A 55 -2.32 10.97 7.45
C GLU A 55 -1.83 11.87 6.30
N ALA A 56 -1.66 11.29 5.12
CA ALA A 56 -1.15 12.01 3.95
C ALA A 56 -2.15 13.05 3.42
N VAL A 57 -3.42 12.69 3.27
CA VAL A 57 -4.44 13.56 2.65
C VAL A 57 -4.92 14.65 3.60
N ASP A 58 -5.08 14.33 4.89
CA ASP A 58 -5.53 15.29 5.91
C ASP A 58 -4.37 16.13 6.46
N GLU A 59 -3.13 15.81 6.06
CA GLU A 59 -1.89 16.40 6.59
C GLU A 59 -1.83 16.36 8.13
N ASP A 60 -2.37 15.31 8.75
CA ASP A 60 -2.43 15.17 10.21
C ASP A 60 -1.18 14.44 10.75
N PRO A 61 -0.22 15.13 11.39
CA PRO A 61 0.98 14.50 11.90
C PRO A 61 0.76 13.72 13.22
N ASN A 62 -0.45 13.70 13.77
CA ASN A 62 -0.75 13.08 15.08
C ASN A 62 -1.38 11.69 14.95
N VAL A 63 -1.31 11.08 13.77
CA VAL A 63 -1.81 9.72 13.55
C VAL A 63 -0.99 8.73 14.36
N ASP A 64 -1.67 7.92 15.19
CA ASP A 64 -1.04 6.92 16.05
C ASP A 64 -0.82 5.61 15.29
N TYR A 65 0.45 5.28 15.04
CA TYR A 65 0.87 4.06 14.35
C TYR A 65 1.36 2.96 15.29
N SER A 66 1.28 3.13 16.61
CA SER A 66 1.85 2.17 17.57
C SER A 66 1.33 0.74 17.40
N GLU A 67 0.09 0.57 16.92
CA GLU A 67 -0.50 -0.74 16.62
C GLU A 67 -0.05 -1.35 15.28
N TYR A 68 0.79 -0.67 14.51
CA TYR A 68 1.20 -1.07 13.14
C TYR A 68 2.72 -1.03 12.91
N GLU A 69 3.53 -0.84 13.96
CA GLU A 69 5.00 -0.80 13.86
C GLU A 69 5.58 -2.04 13.15
N ASP A 70 5.02 -3.22 13.43
CA ASP A 70 5.40 -4.48 12.78
C ASP A 70 5.08 -4.51 11.27
N LEU A 71 4.06 -3.78 10.81
CA LEU A 71 3.75 -3.67 9.39
C LEU A 71 4.69 -2.67 8.71
N ILE A 72 5.05 -1.59 9.40
CA ILE A 72 5.95 -0.55 8.90
C ILE A 72 7.36 -1.12 8.68
N ASP A 73 7.84 -1.92 9.63
CA ASP A 73 9.19 -2.50 9.60
C ASP A 73 9.28 -3.83 8.83
N SER A 74 8.16 -4.33 8.29
CA SER A 74 8.13 -5.62 7.59
C SER A 74 8.68 -5.54 6.16
N GLU A 75 9.40 -6.58 5.76
CA GLU A 75 9.87 -6.81 4.39
C GLU A 75 8.87 -7.62 3.54
N ASP A 76 7.68 -7.93 4.08
CA ASP A 76 6.68 -8.79 3.43
C ASP A 76 5.82 -8.06 2.38
N TRP A 77 6.02 -6.75 2.21
CA TRP A 77 5.28 -5.93 1.26
C TRP A 77 5.77 -6.16 -0.17
N VAL A 78 4.82 -6.43 -1.07
CA VAL A 78 5.14 -6.81 -2.44
C VAL A 78 4.14 -6.22 -3.43
N LEU A 79 4.64 -5.69 -4.54
CA LEU A 79 3.87 -5.45 -5.76
C LEU A 79 4.09 -6.60 -6.74
N ALA A 80 3.03 -7.23 -7.23
CA ALA A 80 3.12 -8.17 -8.33
C ALA A 80 2.74 -7.51 -9.65
N ASP A 81 3.58 -7.63 -10.68
CA ASP A 81 3.27 -7.15 -12.04
C ASP A 81 2.26 -8.06 -12.76
N THR A 82 1.90 -7.71 -13.99
CA THR A 82 0.97 -8.49 -14.82
C THR A 82 1.50 -9.88 -15.21
N GLU A 83 2.81 -10.11 -15.12
CA GLU A 83 3.45 -11.40 -15.36
C GLU A 83 3.58 -12.23 -14.06
N GLY A 84 3.13 -11.68 -12.92
CA GLY A 84 3.20 -12.30 -11.61
C GLY A 84 4.57 -12.16 -10.93
N ARG A 85 5.48 -11.35 -11.47
CA ARG A 85 6.78 -11.10 -10.83
C ARG A 85 6.56 -10.22 -9.61
N ARG A 86 7.11 -10.66 -8.49
CA ARG A 86 7.02 -10.00 -7.19
C ARG A 86 8.18 -9.03 -7.02
N LEU A 87 7.85 -7.77 -6.79
CA LEU A 87 8.74 -6.66 -6.50
C LEU A 87 8.59 -6.32 -5.01
N PRO A 88 9.59 -6.59 -4.16
CA PRO A 88 9.54 -6.15 -2.77
C PRO A 88 9.53 -4.62 -2.74
N ILE A 89 8.72 -4.06 -1.84
CA ILE A 89 8.66 -2.63 -1.59
C ILE A 89 8.84 -2.38 -0.10
N SER A 90 9.23 -1.17 0.28
CA SER A 90 9.01 -0.70 1.65
C SER A 90 7.52 -0.60 1.97
N SER A 91 7.17 -0.46 3.25
CA SER A 91 5.77 -0.26 3.64
C SER A 91 5.09 0.83 2.79
N PRO A 92 3.84 0.62 2.33
CA PRO A 92 3.12 1.58 1.52
C PRO A 92 3.01 2.94 2.20
N ALA A 93 3.37 3.99 1.47
CA ALA A 93 3.13 5.37 1.85
C ALA A 93 2.16 6.01 0.86
N TYR A 94 1.49 7.09 1.27
CA TYR A 94 0.62 7.86 0.39
C TYR A 94 1.15 9.28 0.19
N GLY A 95 0.93 9.81 -1.01
CA GLY A 95 1.11 11.24 -1.31
C GLY A 95 -0.11 12.06 -0.91
N LEU A 96 0.01 13.39 -1.04
CA LEU A 96 -1.05 14.35 -0.69
C LEU A 96 -2.31 14.15 -1.55
N ASP A 97 -2.17 13.63 -2.77
CA ASP A 97 -3.30 13.35 -3.67
C ASP A 97 -3.90 11.95 -3.43
N GLY A 98 -3.42 11.21 -2.42
CA GLY A 98 -3.89 9.88 -2.05
C GLY A 98 -3.39 8.76 -2.97
N GLU A 99 -2.36 9.03 -3.77
CA GLU A 99 -1.61 8.07 -4.57
C GLU A 99 -0.64 7.27 -3.71
N LEU A 100 -0.47 5.99 -4.01
CA LEU A 100 0.46 5.11 -3.31
C LEU A 100 1.87 5.33 -3.85
N ILE A 101 2.83 5.52 -2.95
CA ILE A 101 4.25 5.76 -3.23
C ILE A 101 5.04 4.53 -2.81
N TRP A 102 5.95 4.08 -3.69
CA TRP A 102 6.87 2.98 -3.38
C TRP A 102 8.25 3.19 -4.00
N CYS A 103 9.25 2.47 -3.48
CA CYS A 103 10.63 2.42 -3.95
C CYS A 103 11.08 0.96 -4.05
#